data_AF-A0A6V7RAW4-F1
#
_entry.id   AF-A0A6V7RAW4-F1
#
_cell.length_a   1.000
_cell.length_b   1.000
_cell.length_c   1.000
_cell.angle_alpha   90.00
_cell.angle_beta   90.00
_cell.angle_gamma   90.00
#
_symmetry.space_group_name_H-M   'P 1'
#
loop_
_entity.id
_entity.type
_entity.pdbx_description
1 polymer ?
#
loop_
_entity_poly.entity_id
_entity_poly.type
_entity_poly.pdbx_seq_one_letter_code
_entity_poly.pdbx_strand_id
1 'polypeptide(L)'
;MDREKLFLHIQQLERNLRSMDEEMQILKELTVKLVEENVSLEIEKDNYEKLLSEKEEKNSSFKENSLKSLYDEGFHVCSIHFGTHRHGDDCLFCQSFFNERQS
;
A
#
# COMPACT_ATOMS: atom_id res chain seq x y z
N MET A 1 -23.65 52.10 -34.56
CA MET A 1 -23.68 50.66 -34.21
C MET A 1 -25.13 50.26 -34.08
N ASP A 2 -25.54 49.21 -34.78
CA ASP A 2 -26.94 48.82 -34.92
C ASP A 2 -27.47 48.22 -33.61
N ARG A 3 -28.54 48.80 -33.05
CA ARG A 3 -29.09 48.43 -31.74
C ARG A 3 -29.51 46.95 -31.70
N GLU A 4 -29.92 46.43 -32.84
CA GLU A 4 -30.29 45.03 -33.06
C GLU A 4 -29.09 44.07 -32.93
N LYS A 5 -27.92 44.45 -33.46
CA LYS A 5 -26.70 43.62 -33.34
C LYS A 5 -26.22 43.52 -31.89
N LEU A 6 -26.31 44.61 -31.13
CA LEU A 6 -26.02 44.60 -29.69
C LEU A 6 -26.97 43.67 -28.92
N PHE A 7 -28.26 43.72 -29.24
CA PHE A 7 -29.26 42.85 -28.61
C PHE A 7 -28.99 41.36 -28.88
N LEU A 8 -28.72 41.00 -30.14
CA LEU A 8 -28.36 39.63 -30.52
C LEU A 8 -27.09 39.14 -29.81
N HIS A 9 -26.09 40.01 -29.67
CA HIS A 9 -24.86 39.67 -28.97
C HIS A 9 -25.08 39.42 -27.48
N ILE A 10 -25.89 40.26 -26.82
CA ILE A 10 -26.28 40.06 -25.41
C ILE A 10 -27.03 38.74 -25.24
N GLN A 11 -27.98 38.43 -26.12
CA GLN A 11 -28.74 37.17 -26.07
C GLN A 11 -27.83 35.94 -26.29
N GLN A 12 -26.77 36.07 -27.10
CA GLN A 12 -25.78 35.01 -27.25
C GLN A 12 -24.95 34.83 -25.98
N LEU A 13 -24.47 35.92 -25.38
CA LEU A 13 -23.73 35.86 -24.12
C LEU A 13 -24.56 35.26 -22.99
N GLU A 14 -25.85 35.58 -22.93
CA GLU A 14 -26.78 35.02 -21.94
C GLU A 14 -26.95 33.49 -22.11
N ARG A 15 -27.01 33.02 -23.36
CA ARG A 15 -27.04 31.57 -23.66
C ARG A 15 -25.73 30.88 -23.29
N ASN A 16 -24.60 31.50 -23.61
CA ASN A 16 -23.29 30.97 -23.25
C ASN A 16 -23.13 30.88 -21.73
N LEU A 17 -23.55 31.91 -20.98
CA LEU A 17 -23.52 31.91 -19.51
C LEU A 17 -24.36 30.77 -18.93
N ARG A 18 -25.55 30.51 -19.48
CA ARG A 18 -26.38 29.37 -19.06
C ARG A 18 -25.71 28.03 -19.32
N SER A 19 -25.13 27.83 -20.50
CA SER A 19 -24.38 26.60 -20.82
C SER A 19 -23.20 26.42 -19.86
N MET A 20 -22.49 27.50 -19.54
CA MET A 20 -21.34 27.46 -18.63
C MET A 20 -21.77 27.12 -17.20
N ASP A 21 -22.93 27.62 -16.75
CA ASP A 21 -23.50 27.28 -15.44
C ASP A 21 -23.90 25.79 -15.37
N GLU A 22 -24.54 25.27 -16.42
CA GLU A 22 -24.89 23.84 -16.52
C GLU A 22 -23.64 22.95 -16.47
N GLU A 23 -22.60 23.27 -17.25
CA GLU A 23 -21.31 22.57 -17.21
C GLU A 23 -20.66 22.64 -15.82
N MET A 24 -20.78 23.78 -15.14
CA MET A 24 -20.22 23.96 -13.80
C MET A 24 -20.96 23.15 -12.74
N GLN A 25 -22.28 22.97 -12.86
CA GLN A 25 -23.04 22.07 -11.98
C GLN A 25 -22.61 20.61 -12.18
N ILE A 26 -22.43 20.17 -13.43
CA ILE A 26 -21.95 18.82 -13.74
C ILE A 26 -20.54 18.62 -13.14
N LEU A 27 -19.64 19.59 -13.33
CA LEU A 27 -18.28 19.52 -12.79
C LEU A 27 -18.28 19.45 -11.26
N LYS A 28 -19.18 20.18 -10.60
CA LYS A 28 -19.33 20.14 -9.15
C LYS A 28 -19.76 18.75 -8.69
N GLU A 29 -20.75 18.13 -9.33
CA GLU A 29 -21.18 16.76 -9.00
C GLU A 29 -20.06 15.74 -9.19
N LEU A 30 -19.30 15.84 -10.28
CA LEU A 30 -18.14 14.98 -10.52
C LEU A 30 -17.06 15.19 -9.44
N THR A 31 -16.83 16.44 -9.03
CA THR A 31 -15.86 16.76 -7.99
C THR A 31 -16.25 16.14 -6.65
N VAL A 32 -17.54 16.18 -6.28
CA VAL A 32 -18.03 15.54 -5.04
C VAL A 32 -17.73 14.04 -5.07
N LYS A 33 -18.09 13.36 -6.18
CA LYS A 33 -17.84 11.92 -6.33
C LYS A 33 -16.35 11.57 -6.22
N LEU A 34 -15.48 12.36 -6.84
CA LEU A 34 -14.02 12.16 -6.75
C LEU A 34 -13.49 12.36 -5.33
N VAL A 35 -14.02 13.33 -4.59
CA VAL A 35 -13.62 13.55 -3.18
C VAL A 35 -14.09 12.39 -2.30
N GLU A 36 -15.31 11.89 -2.49
CA GLU A 36 -15.83 10.72 -1.76
C GLU A 36 -14.99 9.45 -2.02
N GLU A 37 -14.60 9.23 -3.28
CA GLU A 37 -13.72 8.12 -3.65
C GLU A 37 -12.33 8.27 -3.02
N ASN A 38 -11.73 9.47 -3.08
CA ASN A 38 -10.43 9.72 -2.44
C ASN A 38 -10.45 9.45 -0.93
N VAL A 39 -11.48 9.91 -0.22
CA VAL A 39 -11.62 9.63 1.23
C VAL A 39 -11.75 8.13 1.48
N SER A 40 -12.51 7.42 0.65
CA SER A 40 -12.66 5.97 0.77
C SER A 40 -11.34 5.23 0.57
N LEU A 41 -10.54 5.65 -0.42
CA LEU A 41 -9.22 5.11 -0.69
C LEU A 41 -8.21 5.43 0.43
N GLU A 42 -8.27 6.63 1.02
CA GLU A 42 -7.43 6.98 2.17
C GLU A 42 -7.72 6.06 3.37
N ILE A 43 -8.99 5.80 3.66
CA ILE A 43 -9.38 4.86 4.72
C ILE A 43 -8.86 3.45 4.43
N GLU A 44 -8.98 2.98 3.17
CA GLU A 44 -8.49 1.65 2.80
C GLU A 44 -6.97 1.54 2.95
N LYS A 45 -6.24 2.56 2.51
CA LYS A 45 -4.80 2.68 2.69
C LYS A 45 -4.39 2.61 4.16
N ASP A 46 -5.03 3.40 5.02
CA ASP A 46 -4.77 3.39 6.47
C ASP A 46 -5.01 2.00 7.09
N ASN A 47 -6.04 1.29 6.62
CA ASN A 47 -6.32 -0.07 7.07
C ASN A 47 -5.23 -1.06 6.62
N TYR A 48 -4.75 -0.96 5.38
CA TYR A 48 -3.64 -1.79 4.90
C TYR A 48 -2.34 -1.52 5.67
N GLU A 49 -2.02 -0.26 5.94
CA GLU A 49 -0.83 0.11 6.70
C GLU A 49 -0.87 -0.47 8.12
N LYS A 50 -2.03 -0.42 8.79
CA LYS A 50 -2.22 -1.07 10.11
C LYS A 50 -2.01 -2.58 10.03
N LEU A 51 -2.61 -3.25 9.05
CA LEU A 51 -2.44 -4.69 8.86
C LEU A 51 -0.99 -5.09 8.57
N LEU A 52 -0.26 -4.26 7.82
CA LEU A 52 1.17 -4.43 7.57
C LEU A 52 1.98 -4.27 8.85
N SER A 53 1.73 -3.21 9.63
CA SER A 53 2.39 -2.98 10.93
C SER A 53 2.17 -4.14 11.90
N GLU A 54 0.92 -4.63 12.02
CA GLU A 54 0.61 -5.78 12.88
C GLU A 54 1.31 -7.07 12.42
N LYS A 55 1.45 -7.27 11.11
CA LYS A 55 2.22 -8.40 10.55
C LYS A 55 3.71 -8.24 10.80
N GLU A 56 4.24 -7.03 10.71
CA GLU A 56 5.65 -6.74 11.00
C GLU A 56 5.96 -6.93 12.49
N GLU A 57 5.07 -6.55 13.39
CA GLU A 57 5.17 -6.82 14.83
C GLU A 57 5.08 -8.31 15.15
N LYS A 58 4.20 -9.07 14.49
CA LYS A 58 4.15 -10.53 14.64
C LYS A 58 5.40 -11.21 14.06
N ASN A 59 5.91 -10.72 12.93
CA ASN A 59 7.14 -11.21 12.33
C ASN A 59 8.40 -10.76 13.07
N SER A 60 8.39 -9.65 13.81
CA SER A 60 9.52 -9.23 14.64
C SER A 60 9.69 -10.17 15.84
N SER A 61 8.59 -10.59 16.46
CA SER A 61 8.58 -11.64 17.48
C SER A 61 9.07 -13.01 16.94
N PHE A 62 8.89 -13.28 15.64
CA PHE A 62 9.49 -14.45 14.96
C PHE A 62 10.92 -14.22 14.45
N LYS A 63 11.34 -12.97 14.18
CA LYS A 63 12.72 -12.60 13.80
C LYS A 63 13.70 -12.72 14.96
N GLU A 64 13.24 -12.55 16.21
CA GLU A 64 14.04 -12.89 17.39
C GLU A 64 14.38 -14.39 17.42
N ASN A 65 13.54 -15.25 16.83
CA ASN A 65 13.87 -16.65 16.52
C ASN A 65 14.68 -16.76 15.22
N SER A 66 15.78 -16.02 15.15
CA SER A 66 16.74 -16.14 14.06
C SER A 66 17.19 -17.60 13.92
N LEU A 67 17.52 -18.05 12.70
CA LEU A 67 18.08 -19.40 12.48
C LEU A 67 19.29 -19.68 13.38
N LYS A 68 20.00 -18.63 13.80
CA LYS A 68 21.06 -18.72 14.81
C LYS A 68 20.54 -19.05 16.21
N SER A 69 19.44 -18.46 16.67
CA SER A 69 18.77 -18.82 17.94
C SER A 69 18.32 -20.28 17.93
N LEU A 70 17.67 -20.72 16.86
CA LEU A 70 17.26 -22.13 16.70
C LEU A 70 18.45 -23.10 16.72
N TYR A 71 19.56 -22.71 16.10
CA TYR A 71 20.82 -23.47 16.17
C TYR A 71 21.39 -23.48 17.60
N ASP A 72 21.38 -22.35 18.31
CA ASP A 72 21.91 -22.24 19.67
C ASP A 72 21.04 -23.01 20.69
N GLU A 73 19.73 -23.10 20.45
CA GLU A 73 18.76 -23.91 21.21
C GLU A 73 18.90 -25.42 20.97
N GLY A 74 19.75 -25.84 20.03
CA GLY A 74 20.03 -27.25 19.78
C GLY A 74 19.20 -27.88 18.66
N PHE A 75 18.58 -27.09 17.78
CA PHE A 75 17.87 -27.60 16.60
C PHE A 75 18.72 -27.52 15.33
N HIS A 76 18.45 -28.43 14.39
CA HIS A 76 19.03 -28.40 13.04
C HIS A 76 18.39 -27.30 12.20
N VAL A 77 19.21 -26.53 11.48
CA VAL A 77 18.77 -25.46 10.55
C VAL A 77 19.14 -25.74 9.09
N CYS A 78 19.75 -26.90 8.82
CA CYS A 78 19.99 -27.36 7.45
C CYS A 78 18.70 -27.89 6.81
N SER A 79 18.65 -27.88 5.48
CA SER A 79 17.49 -28.37 4.71
C SER A 79 17.15 -29.84 4.96
N ILE A 80 18.11 -30.63 5.43
CA ILE A 80 17.99 -32.08 5.59
C ILE A 80 17.23 -32.46 6.88
N HIS A 81 17.46 -31.71 7.97
CA HIS A 81 16.95 -32.05 9.31
C HIS A 81 16.22 -30.89 10.00
N PHE A 82 15.77 -29.89 9.23
CA PHE A 82 15.23 -28.63 9.75
C PHE A 82 14.22 -28.83 10.90
N GLY A 83 14.49 -28.19 12.04
CA GLY A 83 13.61 -28.18 13.21
C GLY A 83 13.68 -29.42 14.10
N THR A 84 14.55 -30.40 13.82
CA THR A 84 14.77 -31.55 14.71
C THR A 84 15.90 -31.29 15.71
N HIS A 85 15.87 -31.96 16.85
CA HIS A 85 16.85 -31.76 17.93
C HIS A 85 18.19 -32.46 17.61
N ARG A 86 19.32 -31.76 17.79
CA ARG A 86 20.68 -32.27 17.52
C ARG A 86 21.18 -33.29 18.53
N HIS A 87 20.54 -33.36 19.70
CA HIS A 87 20.94 -34.22 20.82
C HIS A 87 22.42 -34.06 21.25
N GLY A 88 23.04 -32.92 20.94
CA GLY A 88 24.44 -32.62 21.26
C GLY A 88 25.45 -32.84 20.14
N ASP A 89 25.03 -33.31 18.95
CA ASP A 89 25.94 -33.56 17.83
C ASP A 89 26.12 -32.30 16.94
N ASP A 90 27.36 -32.05 16.51
CA ASP A 90 27.69 -30.99 15.56
C ASP A 90 27.30 -31.39 14.13
N CYS A 91 26.46 -30.57 13.49
CA CYS A 91 25.99 -30.82 12.13
C CYS A 91 26.80 -30.01 11.12
N LEU A 92 27.66 -30.67 10.33
CA LEU A 92 28.48 -30.04 9.29
C LEU A 92 27.65 -29.22 8.29
N PHE A 93 26.46 -29.69 7.92
CA PHE A 93 25.58 -28.97 6.99
C PHE A 93 25.04 -27.66 7.57
N CYS A 94 24.81 -27.59 8.88
CA CYS A 94 24.39 -26.35 9.53
C CYS A 94 25.56 -25.34 9.57
N GLN A 95 26.79 -25.81 9.78
CA GLN A 95 27.98 -24.95 9.76
C GLN A 95 28.27 -24.40 8.36
N SER A 96 28.18 -25.24 7.33
CA SER A 96 28.29 -24.81 5.92
C SER A 96 27.27 -23.73 5.58
N PHE A 97 26.02 -23.89 6.03
CA PHE A 97 24.95 -22.90 5.82
C PHE A 97 25.27 -21.51 6.39
N PHE A 98 25.97 -21.42 7.53
CA PHE A 98 26.42 -20.15 8.09
C PHE A 98 27.70 -19.60 7.45
N ASN A 99 28.58 -20.48 6.97
CA ASN A 99 29.84 -20.09 6.33
C ASN A 99 29.64 -19.56 4.89
N GLU A 100 28.64 -20.05 4.15
CA GLU A 100 28.34 -19.60 2.78
C GLU A 100 27.80 -18.16 2.70
N ARG A 101 27.35 -17.56 3.82
CA ARG A 101 26.84 -16.18 3.88
C ARG A 101 27.90 -15.11 4.19
N GLN A 102 29.18 -15.48 4.31
CA GLN A 102 30.30 -14.55 4.60
C GLN A 102 31.26 -14.36 3.41
N SER A 103 30.90 -14.80 2.20
CA SER A 103 31.66 -14.56 0.95
C SER A 103 30.83 -13.83 -0.09
#